data_AF-A0A8J6B307-F1
#
_entry.id   AF-A0A8J6B307-F1
#
_cell.length_a   1.000
_cell.length_b   1.000
_cell.length_c   1.000
_cell.angle_alpha   90.00
_cell.angle_beta   90.00
_cell.angle_gamma   90.00
#
_symmetry.space_group_name_H-M   'P 1'
#
loop_
_entity.id
_entity.type
_entity.pdbx_description
1 polymer ?
#
loop_
_entity_poly.entity_id
_entity_poly.type
_entity_poly.pdbx_seq_one_letter_code
_entity_poly.pdbx_strand_id
1 'polypeptide(L)'
;MATETAKTLKAKRQSLKRLRRKLGDAEESQRKKIEQQLGDIEKKLKLRHVELTKQKATKKKFKDLRFVERTKVKRSIEKTKKNLEAAVLKFQSLDDDDDTAKQAAIAELVRLKEEGAVLDSQLTYVELFPEDENYLPLFGKLSFDKLAQRKEIMDRLCEQQKAKEVQEDEDEEESVSDEEVEAETEPHQPAETPESGSESSESSGSESD
;
A
#
# COMPACT_ATOMS: atom_id res chain seq x y z
N MET A 1 4.59 -9.48 7.20
CA MET A 1 5.26 -9.43 8.53
C MET A 1 4.32 -9.67 9.71
N ALA A 2 3.28 -8.85 9.97
CA ALA A 2 2.49 -9.01 11.19
C ALA A 2 1.68 -10.33 11.25
N THR A 3 0.90 -10.71 10.23
CA THR A 3 -0.06 -11.84 10.24
C THR A 3 0.52 -13.22 10.59
N GLU A 4 1.80 -13.47 10.33
CA GLU A 4 2.46 -14.75 10.63
C GLU A 4 2.62 -15.00 12.13
N THR A 5 2.86 -13.97 12.94
CA THR A 5 3.19 -14.16 14.36
C THR A 5 2.02 -14.70 15.20
N ALA A 6 0.74 -14.52 14.80
CA ALA A 6 -0.41 -15.05 15.57
C ALA A 6 -0.65 -16.53 15.27
N LYS A 7 -0.50 -16.94 14.00
CA LYS A 7 -0.54 -18.35 13.59
C LYS A 7 0.60 -19.11 14.26
N THR A 8 1.81 -18.54 14.24
CA THR A 8 3.00 -19.11 14.90
C THR A 8 2.83 -19.21 16.42
N LEU A 9 2.28 -18.19 17.09
CA LEU A 9 1.99 -18.24 18.53
C LEU A 9 0.94 -19.31 18.88
N LYS A 10 -0.10 -19.50 18.05
CA LYS A 10 -1.10 -20.56 18.24
C LYS A 10 -0.47 -21.95 18.06
N ALA A 11 0.36 -22.14 17.04
CA ALA A 11 1.08 -23.39 16.82
C ALA A 11 2.01 -23.70 18.00
N LYS A 12 2.81 -22.71 18.44
CA LYS A 12 3.69 -22.85 19.62
C LYS A 12 2.90 -23.21 20.89
N ARG A 13 1.74 -22.58 21.12
CA ARG A 13 0.83 -22.93 22.23
C ARG A 13 0.37 -24.38 22.17
N GLN A 14 -0.02 -24.86 20.98
CA GLN A 14 -0.47 -26.25 20.81
C GLN A 14 0.67 -27.24 21.05
N SER A 15 1.86 -26.98 20.50
CA SER A 15 3.05 -27.81 20.71
C SER A 15 3.42 -27.89 22.20
N LEU A 16 3.43 -26.77 22.91
CA LEU A 16 3.71 -26.73 24.35
C LEU A 16 2.63 -27.43 25.18
N LYS A 17 1.34 -27.32 24.82
CA LYS A 17 0.26 -28.09 25.47
C LYS A 17 0.45 -29.60 25.27
N ARG A 18 0.85 -30.04 24.08
CA ARG A 18 1.15 -31.45 23.80
C ARG A 18 2.36 -31.92 24.61
N LEU A 19 3.42 -31.11 24.69
CA LEU A 19 4.62 -31.43 25.46
C LEU A 19 4.31 -31.55 26.95
N ARG A 20 3.54 -30.61 27.52
CA ARG A 20 3.10 -30.67 28.94
C ARG A 20 2.38 -31.98 29.28
N ARG A 21 1.56 -32.51 28.38
CA ARG A 21 0.84 -33.78 28.56
C ARG A 21 1.75 -35.00 28.55
N LYS A 22 2.90 -34.92 27.87
CA LYS A 22 3.88 -36.02 27.77
C LYS A 22 4.85 -36.06 28.94
N LEU A 23 5.07 -34.93 29.62
CA LEU A 23 5.95 -34.89 30.78
C LEU A 23 5.34 -35.66 31.95
N GLY A 24 6.13 -36.48 32.64
CA GLY A 24 5.73 -37.22 33.85
C GLY A 24 5.83 -36.38 35.13
N ASP A 25 5.50 -36.98 36.28
CA ASP A 25 5.55 -36.28 37.58
C ASP A 25 6.98 -36.03 38.06
N ALA A 26 7.95 -36.83 37.60
CA ALA A 26 9.38 -36.62 37.86
C ALA A 26 9.95 -35.36 37.16
N GLU A 27 9.23 -34.78 36.19
CA GLU A 27 9.68 -33.66 35.36
C GLU A 27 9.02 -32.33 35.77
N GLU A 28 8.66 -32.18 37.04
CA GLU A 28 7.88 -31.05 37.55
C GLU A 28 8.52 -29.67 37.24
N SER A 29 9.85 -29.57 37.30
CA SER A 29 10.58 -28.34 36.95
C SER A 29 10.37 -27.95 35.47
N GLN A 30 10.36 -28.92 34.56
CA GLN A 30 10.11 -28.69 33.14
C GLN A 30 8.62 -28.37 32.89
N ARG A 31 7.70 -29.02 33.61
CA ARG A 31 6.26 -28.69 33.57
C ARG A 31 6.02 -27.23 33.97
N LYS A 32 6.65 -26.74 35.07
CA LYS A 32 6.55 -25.34 35.52
C LYS A 32 7.05 -24.34 34.46
N LYS A 33 8.18 -24.63 33.80
CA LYS A 33 8.69 -23.80 32.70
C LYS A 33 7.74 -23.74 31.50
N ILE A 34 7.15 -24.87 31.12
CA ILE A 34 6.17 -24.93 30.02
C ILE A 34 4.89 -24.17 30.38
N GLU A 35 4.42 -24.27 31.62
CA GLU A 35 3.26 -23.51 32.09
C GLU A 35 3.50 -22.00 32.05
N GLN A 36 4.68 -21.54 32.45
CA GLN A 36 5.07 -20.14 32.33
C GLN A 36 5.06 -19.68 30.86
N GLN A 37 5.68 -20.45 29.95
CA GLN A 37 5.68 -20.14 28.52
C GLN A 37 4.27 -20.13 27.91
N LEU A 38 3.39 -21.03 28.35
CA LEU A 38 1.99 -21.05 27.94
C LEU A 38 1.24 -19.80 28.42
N GLY A 39 1.50 -19.35 29.65
CA GLY A 39 0.98 -18.10 30.19
C GLY A 39 1.42 -16.88 29.38
N ASP A 40 2.71 -16.80 29.05
CA ASP A 40 3.27 -15.71 28.24
C ASP A 40 2.69 -15.67 26.83
N ILE A 41 2.57 -16.83 26.18
CA ILE A 41 1.96 -16.94 24.85
C ILE A 41 0.49 -16.53 24.89
N GLU A 42 -0.24 -16.93 25.93
CA GLU A 42 -1.64 -16.53 26.09
C GLU A 42 -1.77 -15.01 26.29
N LYS A 43 -0.90 -14.39 27.08
CA LYS A 43 -0.85 -12.94 27.27
C LYS A 43 -0.57 -12.22 25.94
N LYS A 44 0.43 -12.68 25.16
CA LYS A 44 0.75 -12.14 23.83
C LYS A 44 -0.41 -12.28 22.84
N LEU A 45 -1.09 -13.43 22.83
CA LEU A 45 -2.26 -13.65 21.98
C LEU A 45 -3.43 -12.73 22.36
N LYS A 46 -3.68 -12.51 23.66
CA LYS A 46 -4.73 -11.58 24.14
C LYS A 46 -4.43 -10.15 23.72
N LEU A 47 -3.22 -9.66 23.99
CA LEU A 47 -2.80 -8.31 23.61
C LEU A 47 -2.99 -8.07 22.11
N ARG A 48 -2.55 -9.02 21.31
CA ARG A 48 -2.70 -8.95 19.87
C ARG A 48 -4.14 -9.03 19.37
N HIS A 49 -4.99 -9.80 20.03
CA HIS A 49 -6.41 -9.84 19.69
C HIS A 49 -7.07 -8.48 19.95
N VAL A 50 -6.74 -7.83 21.07
CA VAL A 50 -7.21 -6.47 21.39
C VAL A 50 -6.74 -5.48 20.33
N GLU A 51 -5.46 -5.53 19.96
CA GLU A 51 -4.89 -4.68 18.91
C GLU A 51 -5.62 -4.87 17.58
N LEU A 52 -5.72 -6.11 17.08
CA LEU A 52 -6.43 -6.41 15.83
C LEU A 52 -7.90 -5.97 15.86
N THR A 53 -8.56 -6.12 17.02
CA THR A 53 -9.95 -5.69 17.18
C THR A 53 -10.05 -4.16 17.15
N LYS A 54 -9.12 -3.46 17.79
CA LYS A 54 -9.01 -1.99 17.76
C LYS A 54 -8.74 -1.51 16.33
N GLN A 55 -7.77 -2.09 15.63
CA GLN A 55 -7.44 -1.74 14.24
C GLN A 55 -8.65 -1.94 13.31
N LYS A 56 -9.35 -3.08 13.42
CA LYS A 56 -10.57 -3.35 12.65
C LYS A 56 -11.68 -2.33 12.94
N ALA A 57 -11.87 -1.98 14.21
CA ALA A 57 -12.84 -0.97 14.61
C ALA A 57 -12.49 0.41 14.06
N THR A 58 -11.22 0.82 14.15
CA THR A 58 -10.71 2.10 13.60
C THR A 58 -10.88 2.16 12.09
N LYS A 59 -10.42 1.12 11.36
CA LYS A 59 -10.58 1.02 9.90
C LYS A 59 -12.03 1.15 9.49
N LYS A 60 -12.94 0.42 10.16
CA LYS A 60 -14.38 0.50 9.87
C LYS A 60 -14.96 1.89 10.17
N LYS A 61 -14.52 2.53 11.26
CA LYS A 61 -15.02 3.85 11.68
C LYS A 61 -14.75 4.95 10.65
N PHE A 62 -13.58 4.92 10.00
CA PHE A 62 -13.16 6.00 9.10
C PHE A 62 -13.22 5.65 7.61
N LYS A 63 -13.54 4.40 7.24
CA LYS A 63 -13.60 3.96 5.84
C LYS A 63 -14.49 4.86 4.99
N ASP A 64 -15.73 5.06 5.41
CA ASP A 64 -16.72 5.80 4.62
C ASP A 64 -16.39 7.30 4.58
N LEU A 65 -15.89 7.84 5.70
CA LEU A 65 -15.41 9.22 5.76
C LEU A 65 -14.25 9.45 4.78
N ARG A 66 -13.21 8.62 4.82
CA ARG A 66 -12.07 8.69 3.88
C ARG A 66 -12.52 8.52 2.44
N PHE A 67 -13.49 7.64 2.17
CA PHE A 67 -14.05 7.50 0.83
C PHE A 67 -14.67 8.82 0.34
N VAL A 68 -15.52 9.45 1.16
CA VAL A 68 -16.16 10.73 0.83
C VAL A 68 -15.12 11.85 0.66
N GLU A 69 -14.16 11.97 1.58
CA GLU A 69 -13.12 12.99 1.50
C GLU A 69 -12.23 12.80 0.27
N ARG A 70 -11.83 11.56 -0.04
CA ARG A 70 -11.07 11.23 -1.26
C ARG A 70 -11.83 11.63 -2.52
N THR A 71 -13.11 11.27 -2.63
CA THR A 71 -13.93 11.63 -3.79
C THR A 71 -14.06 13.14 -3.91
N LYS A 72 -14.21 13.86 -2.79
CA LYS A 72 -14.29 15.32 -2.78
C LYS A 72 -12.99 15.96 -3.27
N VAL A 73 -11.84 15.49 -2.77
CA VAL A 73 -10.52 15.98 -3.20
C VAL A 73 -10.30 15.70 -4.70
N LYS A 74 -10.58 14.49 -5.18
CA LYS A 74 -10.44 14.14 -6.61
C LYS A 74 -11.26 15.05 -7.52
N ARG A 75 -12.52 15.33 -7.16
CA ARG A 75 -13.36 16.28 -7.91
C ARG A 75 -12.79 17.70 -7.90
N SER A 76 -12.23 18.15 -6.77
CA SER A 76 -11.57 19.46 -6.70
C SER A 76 -10.34 19.51 -7.59
N ILE A 77 -9.50 18.46 -7.61
CA ILE A 77 -8.33 18.36 -8.49
C ILE A 77 -8.75 18.48 -9.95
N GLU A 78 -9.74 17.69 -10.38
CA GLU A 78 -10.26 17.75 -11.75
C GLU A 78 -10.78 19.15 -12.11
N LYS A 79 -11.47 19.81 -11.18
CA LYS A 79 -11.95 21.19 -11.37
C LYS A 79 -10.79 22.18 -11.51
N THR A 80 -9.78 22.09 -10.64
CA THR A 80 -8.60 22.97 -10.68
C THR A 80 -7.81 22.76 -11.97
N LYS A 81 -7.68 21.52 -12.45
CA LYS A 81 -7.06 21.21 -13.76
C LYS A 81 -7.78 21.90 -14.92
N LYS A 82 -9.11 21.79 -14.99
CA LYS A 82 -9.91 22.49 -16.02
C LYS A 82 -9.78 24.01 -15.94
N ASN A 83 -9.75 24.56 -14.74
CA ASN A 83 -9.54 25.99 -14.54
C ASN A 83 -8.14 26.42 -14.99
N LEU A 84 -7.11 25.61 -14.72
CA LEU A 84 -5.75 25.85 -15.15
C LEU A 84 -5.65 25.84 -16.68
N GLU A 85 -6.24 24.85 -17.35
CA GLU A 85 -6.32 24.78 -18.81
C GLU A 85 -6.99 26.04 -19.40
N ALA A 86 -8.13 26.45 -18.82
CA ALA A 86 -8.83 27.67 -19.25
C ALA A 86 -7.98 28.94 -19.02
N ALA A 87 -7.27 29.03 -17.90
CA ALA A 87 -6.37 30.14 -17.60
C ALA A 87 -5.17 30.19 -18.55
N VAL A 88 -4.63 29.03 -18.93
CA VAL A 88 -3.54 28.92 -19.92
C VAL A 88 -4.02 29.39 -21.29
N LEU A 89 -5.19 28.95 -21.74
CA LEU A 89 -5.78 29.40 -23.02
C LEU A 89 -6.04 30.90 -23.01
N LYS A 90 -6.57 31.43 -21.89
CA LYS A 90 -6.77 32.88 -21.73
C LYS A 90 -5.46 33.64 -21.82
N PHE A 91 -4.40 33.16 -21.15
CA PHE A 91 -3.07 33.77 -21.21
C PHE A 91 -2.49 33.77 -22.63
N GLN A 92 -2.61 32.67 -23.37
CA GLN A 92 -2.15 32.56 -24.76
C GLN A 92 -2.88 33.48 -25.74
N SER A 93 -4.11 33.90 -25.40
CA SER A 93 -4.90 34.82 -26.21
C SER A 93 -4.68 36.31 -25.90
N LEU A 94 -3.83 36.63 -24.91
CA LEU A 94 -3.54 38.02 -24.56
C LEU A 94 -2.59 38.63 -25.59
N ASP A 95 -2.89 39.86 -25.99
CA ASP A 95 -2.00 40.66 -26.83
C ASP A 95 -0.68 40.92 -26.11
N ASP A 96 0.39 40.99 -26.89
CA ASP A 96 1.73 41.06 -26.30
C ASP A 96 2.01 42.37 -25.54
N ASP A 97 1.24 43.42 -25.87
CA ASP A 97 1.43 44.79 -25.39
C ASP A 97 0.67 45.12 -24.09
N ASP A 98 -0.19 44.23 -23.58
CA ASP A 98 -0.91 44.45 -22.31
C ASP A 98 -0.18 43.77 -21.14
N ASP A 99 0.89 44.41 -20.67
CA ASP A 99 1.71 43.96 -19.54
C ASP A 99 0.90 43.76 -18.26
N THR A 100 -0.17 44.56 -18.05
CA THR A 100 -1.00 44.47 -16.85
C THR A 100 -1.86 43.22 -16.89
N ALA A 101 -2.51 42.94 -18.03
CA ALA A 101 -3.29 41.72 -18.21
C ALA A 101 -2.41 40.47 -18.15
N LYS A 102 -1.20 40.51 -18.71
CA LYS A 102 -0.22 39.42 -18.62
C LYS A 102 0.19 39.13 -17.18
N GLN A 103 0.52 40.15 -16.39
CA GLN A 103 0.88 39.96 -14.98
C GLN A 103 -0.28 39.36 -14.17
N ALA A 104 -1.52 39.84 -14.38
CA ALA A 104 -2.69 39.29 -13.70
C ALA A 104 -2.95 37.82 -14.06
N ALA A 105 -2.80 37.46 -15.34
CA ALA A 105 -2.95 36.08 -15.80
C ALA A 105 -1.84 35.16 -15.27
N ILE A 106 -0.59 35.62 -15.21
CA ILE A 106 0.51 34.89 -14.57
C ILE A 106 0.20 34.63 -13.09
N ALA A 107 -0.27 35.64 -12.36
CA ALA A 107 -0.63 35.48 -10.95
C ALA A 107 -1.73 34.43 -10.75
N GLU A 108 -2.75 34.40 -11.61
CA GLU A 108 -3.81 33.40 -11.54
C GLU A 108 -3.30 31.99 -11.88
N LEU A 109 -2.41 31.85 -12.86
CA LEU A 109 -1.77 30.56 -13.19
C LEU A 109 -0.96 30.01 -12.02
N VAL A 110 -0.15 30.87 -11.38
CA VAL A 110 0.62 30.49 -10.18
C VAL A 110 -0.32 30.07 -9.06
N ARG A 111 -1.37 30.85 -8.80
CA ARG A 111 -2.37 30.55 -7.77
C ARG A 111 -3.06 29.19 -8.01
N LEU A 112 -3.47 28.89 -9.25
CA LEU A 112 -4.10 27.62 -9.61
C LEU A 112 -3.13 26.44 -9.49
N LYS A 113 -1.84 26.65 -9.82
CA LYS A 113 -0.79 25.63 -9.65
C LYS A 113 -0.54 25.30 -8.18
N GLU A 114 -0.46 26.33 -7.33
CA GLU A 114 -0.34 26.16 -5.88
C GLU A 114 -1.57 25.47 -5.27
N GLU A 115 -2.78 25.85 -5.70
CA GLU A 115 -4.02 25.20 -5.30
C GLU A 115 -4.02 23.70 -5.68
N GLY A 116 -3.56 23.38 -6.89
CA GLY A 116 -3.38 22.00 -7.35
C GLY A 116 -2.45 21.21 -6.43
N ALA A 117 -1.27 21.76 -6.13
CA ALA A 117 -0.30 21.10 -5.25
C ALA A 117 -0.86 20.83 -3.84
N VAL A 118 -1.64 21.77 -3.28
CA VAL A 118 -2.31 21.57 -1.99
C VAL A 118 -3.33 20.43 -2.06
N LEU A 119 -4.11 20.35 -3.14
CA LEU A 119 -5.09 19.29 -3.34
C LEU A 119 -4.42 17.92 -3.55
N ASP A 120 -3.29 17.86 -4.25
CA ASP A 120 -2.51 16.63 -4.41
C ASP A 120 -1.98 16.13 -3.06
N SER A 121 -1.42 17.02 -2.22
CA SER A 121 -1.02 16.66 -0.85
C SER A 121 -2.19 16.17 0.00
N GLN A 122 -3.37 16.78 -0.15
CA GLN A 122 -4.60 16.30 0.50
C GLN A 122 -5.01 14.92 0.01
N LEU A 123 -4.83 14.63 -1.28
CA LEU A 123 -5.14 13.32 -1.85
C LEU A 123 -4.18 12.25 -1.31
N THR A 124 -2.88 12.53 -1.32
CA THR A 124 -1.84 11.67 -0.72
C THR A 124 -2.17 11.37 0.74
N TYR A 125 -2.55 12.40 1.51
CA TYR A 125 -2.99 12.22 2.88
C TYR A 125 -4.16 11.24 3.00
N VAL A 126 -5.23 11.40 2.20
CA VAL A 126 -6.41 10.52 2.31
C VAL A 126 -6.11 9.10 1.83
N GLU A 127 -5.23 8.92 0.84
CA GLU A 127 -4.92 7.61 0.26
C GLU A 127 -3.90 6.83 1.10
N LEU A 128 -2.84 7.48 1.57
CA LEU A 128 -1.73 6.84 2.28
C LEU A 128 -1.86 6.83 3.80
N PHE A 129 -2.81 7.57 4.39
CA PHE A 129 -2.95 7.57 5.85
C PHE A 129 -3.17 6.15 6.41
N PRO A 130 -2.47 5.76 7.50
CA PRO A 130 -2.61 4.43 8.08
C PRO A 130 -4.03 4.10 8.50
N GLU A 131 -4.57 2.95 8.06
CA GLU A 131 -5.96 2.56 8.33
C GLU A 131 -6.22 2.21 9.80
N ASP A 132 -5.18 1.88 10.55
CA ASP A 132 -5.22 1.55 11.97
C ASP A 132 -5.06 2.76 12.90
N GLU A 133 -4.68 3.91 12.36
CA GLU A 133 -4.58 5.16 13.09
C GLU A 133 -5.89 5.96 13.11
N ASN A 134 -6.01 6.84 14.10
CA ASN A 134 -7.18 7.69 14.26
C ASN A 134 -7.12 8.84 13.24
N TYR A 135 -7.80 8.67 12.12
CA TYR A 135 -7.82 9.61 11.00
C TYR A 135 -8.21 11.03 11.42
N LEU A 136 -7.45 12.03 10.95
CA LEU A 136 -7.75 13.45 11.16
C LEU A 136 -8.46 14.00 9.91
N PRO A 137 -9.78 14.22 9.95
CA PRO A 137 -10.55 14.59 8.75
C PRO A 137 -10.05 15.88 8.11
N LEU A 138 -10.02 15.94 6.78
CA LEU A 138 -9.68 17.13 6.01
C LEU A 138 -10.73 18.23 6.16
N PHE A 139 -12.01 17.86 6.05
CA PHE A 139 -13.14 18.80 6.03
C PHE A 139 -13.89 18.88 7.36
N GLY A 140 -13.34 18.26 8.42
CA GLY A 140 -13.88 18.33 9.77
C GLY A 140 -13.38 19.54 10.56
N LYS A 141 -14.11 19.91 11.62
CA LYS A 141 -13.63 20.90 12.59
C LYS A 141 -12.55 20.25 13.47
N LEU A 142 -11.34 20.81 13.44
CA LEU A 142 -10.22 20.37 14.27
C LEU A 142 -9.72 21.53 15.13
N SER A 143 -9.18 21.23 16.31
CA SER A 143 -8.41 22.22 17.08
C SER A 143 -7.12 22.59 16.34
N PHE A 144 -6.53 23.73 16.69
CA PHE A 144 -5.27 24.18 16.09
C PHE A 144 -4.15 23.14 16.19
N ASP A 145 -3.99 22.49 17.35
CA ASP A 145 -2.99 21.42 17.52
C ASP A 145 -3.21 20.25 16.57
N LYS A 146 -4.48 19.88 16.35
CA LYS A 146 -4.85 18.80 15.44
C LYS A 146 -4.70 19.19 13.98
N LEU A 147 -4.86 20.47 13.64
CA LEU A 147 -4.54 20.99 12.31
C LEU A 147 -3.03 20.96 12.04
N ALA A 148 -2.22 21.37 13.01
CA ALA A 148 -0.76 21.30 12.91
C ALA A 148 -0.28 19.85 12.75
N GLN A 149 -0.80 18.94 13.60
CA GLN A 149 -0.50 17.51 13.49
C GLN A 149 -0.89 16.94 12.11
N ARG A 150 -2.06 17.33 11.58
CA ARG A 150 -2.49 16.87 10.25
C ARG A 150 -1.55 17.36 9.15
N LYS A 151 -1.06 18.59 9.25
CA LYS A 151 -0.08 19.16 8.31
C LYS A 151 1.22 18.37 8.34
N GLU A 152 1.78 18.14 9.53
CA GLU A 152 3.02 17.37 9.70
C GLU A 152 2.92 15.95 9.11
N ILE A 153 1.78 15.28 9.33
CA ILE A 153 1.55 13.95 8.75
C ILE A 153 1.46 14.01 7.23
N MET A 154 0.80 15.02 6.67
CA MET A 154 0.69 15.23 5.23
C MET A 154 2.07 15.44 4.61
N ASP A 155 2.88 16.35 5.17
CA ASP A 155 4.24 16.64 4.71
C ASP A 155 5.09 15.35 4.69
N ARG A 156 5.05 14.58 5.79
CA ARG A 156 5.76 13.29 5.89
C ARG A 156 5.30 12.26 4.85
N LEU A 157 3.99 12.13 4.61
CA LEU A 157 3.46 11.17 3.65
C LEU A 157 3.83 11.56 2.21
N CYS A 158 3.81 12.85 1.89
CA CYS A 158 4.23 13.36 0.59
C CYS A 158 5.73 13.12 0.34
N GLU A 159 6.59 13.32 1.35
CA GLU A 159 8.02 13.00 1.25
C GLU A 159 8.26 11.51 1.02
N GLN A 160 7.54 10.65 1.75
CA GLN A 160 7.62 9.19 1.56
C GLN A 160 7.21 8.78 0.16
N GLN A 161 6.17 9.40 -0.41
CA GLN A 161 5.72 9.07 -1.76
C GLN A 161 6.74 9.51 -2.82
N LYS A 162 7.30 10.71 -2.71
CA LYS A 162 8.37 11.17 -3.61
C LYS A 162 9.61 10.28 -3.57
N ALA A 163 10.02 9.86 -2.37
CA ALA A 163 11.16 8.96 -2.20
C ALA A 163 10.91 7.61 -2.87
N LYS A 164 9.66 7.14 -2.90
CA LYS A 164 9.28 5.89 -3.55
C LYS A 164 9.23 6.02 -5.07
N GLU A 165 8.73 7.14 -5.59
CA GLU A 165 8.73 7.42 -7.04
C GLU A 165 10.16 7.44 -7.60
N VAL A 166 11.11 8.08 -6.91
CA VAL A 166 12.53 8.08 -7.33
C VAL A 166 13.14 6.67 -7.35
N GLN A 167 12.77 5.80 -6.42
CA GLN A 167 13.25 4.41 -6.41
C GLN A 167 12.62 3.57 -7.52
N GLU A 168 11.33 3.75 -7.81
CA GLU A 168 10.66 3.04 -8.89
C GLU A 168 11.22 3.45 -10.26
N ASP A 169 11.56 4.73 -10.45
CA ASP A 169 12.21 5.22 -11.67
C ASP A 169 13.65 4.66 -11.82
N GLU A 170 14.41 4.52 -10.73
CA GLU A 170 15.74 3.89 -10.73
C GLU A 170 15.68 2.38 -11.05
N ASP A 171 14.69 1.66 -10.50
CA ASP A 171 14.49 0.23 -10.76
C ASP A 171 13.96 -0.04 -12.19
N GLU A 172 13.20 0.88 -12.79
CA GLU A 172 12.66 0.76 -14.16
C GLU A 172 13.76 0.94 -15.21
N GLU A 173 14.70 1.87 -15.03
CA GLU A 173 15.81 2.08 -15.98
C GLU A 173 16.87 0.96 -15.96
N GLU A 174 16.99 0.18 -14.88
CA GLU A 174 17.88 -1.00 -14.81
C GLU A 174 17.27 -2.27 -15.45
N SER A 175 15.96 -2.26 -15.74
CA SER A 175 15.21 -3.44 -16.24
C SER A 175 15.17 -3.59 -17.77
N VAL A 176 15.68 -2.61 -18.52
CA VAL A 176 15.62 -2.59 -20.01
C VAL A 176 16.90 -3.18 -20.66
N SER A 177 17.92 -3.58 -19.88
CA SER A 177 19.21 -4.03 -20.43
C SER A 177 19.42 -5.56 -20.54
N ASP A 178 18.40 -6.39 -20.30
CA ASP A 178 18.58 -7.86 -20.22
C ASP A 178 17.69 -8.66 -21.19
N GLU A 179 17.34 -8.10 -22.35
CA GLU A 179 16.60 -8.80 -23.41
C GLU A 179 17.28 -8.68 -24.80
N GLU A 180 18.57 -8.95 -24.90
CA GLU A 180 19.24 -9.28 -26.17
C GLU A 180 20.44 -10.21 -25.93
N VAL A 181 20.16 -11.49 -25.67
CA VAL A 181 21.14 -12.56 -25.97
C VAL A 181 20.41 -13.62 -26.78
N GLU A 182 20.44 -13.45 -28.10
CA GLU A 182 20.22 -14.53 -29.05
C GLU A 182 21.17 -15.68 -28.69
N ALA A 183 20.63 -16.72 -28.05
CA ALA A 183 21.32 -17.98 -27.92
C ALA A 183 21.29 -18.70 -29.29
N GLU A 184 22.20 -18.31 -30.19
CA GLU A 184 22.65 -19.19 -31.27
C GLU A 184 23.23 -20.46 -30.63
N THR A 185 22.40 -21.48 -30.50
CA THR A 185 22.83 -22.83 -30.12
C THR A 185 22.91 -23.66 -31.39
N GLU A 186 24.13 -23.88 -31.86
CA GLU A 186 24.45 -24.83 -32.93
C GLU A 186 23.87 -26.23 -32.62
N PRO A 187 23.36 -26.97 -33.62
CA PRO A 187 22.76 -28.27 -33.39
C PRO A 187 23.85 -29.34 -33.20
N HIS A 188 24.01 -29.84 -31.98
CA HIS A 188 24.71 -31.10 -31.74
C HIS A 188 23.88 -32.27 -32.33
N GLN A 189 24.50 -33.04 -33.23
CA GLN A 189 23.91 -34.23 -33.85
C GLN A 189 23.45 -35.28 -32.83
N PRO A 190 22.26 -35.89 -33.00
CA PRO A 190 21.84 -37.02 -32.18
C PRO A 190 22.45 -38.33 -32.70
N ALA A 191 23.11 -39.06 -31.79
CA ALA A 191 23.45 -40.46 -31.99
C ALA A 191 22.20 -41.36 -31.82
N GLU A 192 22.20 -42.45 -32.57
CA GLU A 192 21.08 -43.38 -32.82
C GLU A 192 20.49 -44.08 -31.58
N THR A 193 19.23 -44.46 -31.77
CA THR A 193 18.21 -45.10 -30.90
C THR A 193 18.52 -46.56 -30.46
N PRO A 194 17.79 -47.15 -29.49
CA PRO A 194 16.54 -47.87 -29.83
C PRO A 194 15.38 -47.75 -28.82
N GLU A 195 14.19 -47.49 -29.39
CA GLU A 195 12.90 -48.21 -29.32
C GLU A 195 12.34 -48.81 -27.99
N SER A 196 10.99 -48.78 -27.96
CA SER A 196 10.01 -49.50 -27.11
C SER A 196 9.54 -48.76 -25.84
N GLY A 197 8.28 -48.33 -25.71
CA GLY A 197 7.10 -48.53 -26.54
C GLY A 197 5.85 -47.98 -25.83
N SER A 198 4.75 -47.90 -26.62
CA SER A 198 3.33 -47.91 -26.22
C SER A 198 2.82 -46.78 -25.31
N GLU A 199 1.61 -46.26 -25.42
CA GLU A 199 0.49 -46.31 -26.37
C GLU A 199 -0.56 -45.34 -25.78
N SER A 200 -1.42 -44.81 -26.66
CA SER A 200 -2.77 -44.28 -26.36
C SER A 200 -2.89 -42.94 -25.64
N SER A 201 -3.92 -42.11 -25.84
CA SER A 201 -4.97 -41.94 -26.86
C SER A 201 -5.82 -40.74 -26.38
N GLU A 202 -6.30 -39.93 -27.33
CA GLU A 202 -7.49 -39.07 -27.37
C GLU A 202 -8.30 -38.64 -26.11
N SER A 203 -8.83 -37.40 -26.20
CA SER A 203 -10.25 -37.01 -26.04
C SER A 203 -10.37 -35.65 -25.30
N SER A 204 -10.72 -34.54 -25.95
CA SER A 204 -12.05 -34.06 -26.39
C SER A 204 -12.94 -33.52 -25.26
N GLY A 205 -13.16 -32.19 -25.29
CA GLY A 205 -14.41 -31.44 -25.05
C GLY A 205 -15.12 -31.49 -23.69
N SER A 206 -15.55 -30.32 -23.18
CA SER A 206 -16.98 -29.92 -23.19
C SER A 206 -17.30 -28.67 -22.35
N GLU A 207 -18.31 -27.96 -22.85
CA GLU A 207 -19.08 -26.80 -22.38
C GLU A 207 -20.18 -27.20 -21.35
N SER A 208 -20.91 -26.20 -20.80
CA SER A 208 -22.16 -26.24 -19.96
C SER A 208 -21.92 -26.32 -18.43
N ASP A 209 -22.51 -25.46 -17.58
CA ASP A 209 -23.92 -25.01 -17.46
C ASP A 209 -23.98 -23.58 -16.85
#